data_AF-A0AAJ1A667-F1
#
_entry.id   AF-A0AAJ1A667-F1
#
_cell.length_a   1.000
_cell.length_b   1.000
_cell.length_c   1.000
_cell.angle_alpha   90.00
_cell.angle_beta   90.00
_cell.angle_gamma   90.00
#
_symmetry.space_group_name_H-M   'P 1'
#
loop_
_entity.id
_entity.type
_entity.pdbx_description
1 polymer ?
#
loop_
_entity_poly.entity_id
_entity_poly.type
_entity_poly.pdbx_seq_one_letter_code
_entity_poly.pdbx_strand_id
1 'polypeptide(L)'
;MDYMPFVKLLSEASALWQMPEREIVPDLSNRPDKHLQYERAALEEAFRMAEEFPGDEPQIWRVMAELITAMNAELRAGGAHELKLVDYRTFLALLDAGSEPFDA
;
A
#
# COMPACT_ATOMS: atom_id res chain seq x y z
N MET A 1 -3.40 -22.90 -0.64
CA MET A 1 -2.78 -21.77 -1.37
C MET A 1 -1.48 -21.45 -0.68
N ASP A 2 -0.37 -21.43 -1.42
CA ASP A 2 0.96 -21.25 -0.87
C ASP A 2 1.28 -19.74 -0.84
N TYR A 3 1.02 -19.10 0.32
CA TYR A 3 1.24 -17.67 0.56
C TYR A 3 2.73 -17.31 0.75
N MET A 4 3.64 -18.29 0.62
CA MET A 4 5.09 -18.13 0.78
C MET A 4 5.73 -17.04 -0.10
N PRO A 5 5.30 -16.80 -1.36
CA PRO A 5 5.90 -15.74 -2.18
C PRO A 5 5.60 -14.34 -1.63
N PHE A 6 4.38 -14.13 -1.13
CA PHE A 6 3.89 -12.85 -0.63
C PHE A 6 4.55 -12.44 0.68
N VAL A 7 4.65 -13.36 1.64
CA VAL A 7 5.33 -13.13 2.92
C VAL A 7 6.81 -12.81 2.70
N LYS A 8 7.42 -13.43 1.69
CA LYS A 8 8.83 -13.21 1.34
C LYS A 8 9.05 -11.85 0.69
N LEU A 9 8.20 -11.45 -0.25
CA LEU A 9 8.25 -10.11 -0.87
C LEU A 9 8.03 -8.99 0.15
N LEU A 10 7.10 -9.18 1.09
CA LEU A 10 6.86 -8.23 2.19
C LEU A 10 7.98 -8.21 3.22
N SER A 11 8.61 -9.35 3.50
CA SER A 11 9.78 -9.43 4.38
C SER A 11 11.01 -8.78 3.74
N GLU A 12 11.19 -8.94 2.43
CA GLU A 12 12.24 -8.28 1.65
C GLU A 12 12.01 -6.77 1.54
N ALA A 13 10.76 -6.34 1.36
CA ALA A 13 10.39 -4.93 1.48
C ALA A 13 10.67 -4.41 2.89
N SER A 14 10.22 -5.08 3.95
CA SER A 14 10.52 -4.70 5.34
C SER A 14 12.02 -4.59 5.63
N ALA A 15 12.84 -5.50 5.07
CA ALA A 15 14.30 -5.45 5.18
C ALA A 15 14.93 -4.26 4.43
N LEU A 16 14.38 -3.89 3.27
CA LEU A 16 14.77 -2.67 2.53
C LEU A 16 14.34 -1.37 3.25
N TRP A 17 13.39 -1.45 4.19
CA TRP A 17 12.87 -0.33 4.97
C TRP A 17 13.56 -0.17 6.32
N GLN A 18 14.69 -0.86 6.55
CA GLN A 18 15.62 -0.46 7.61
C GLN A 18 16.12 0.96 7.31
N MET A 19 15.41 1.92 7.90
CA MET A 19 15.53 3.35 7.68
C MET A 19 16.98 3.85 7.79
N PRO A 20 17.49 4.62 6.81
CA PRO A 20 18.46 5.64 7.13
C PRO A 20 17.73 6.85 7.75
N GLU A 21 18.09 7.07 9.01
CA GLU A 21 18.08 8.31 9.79
C GLU A 21 16.75 9.06 10.01
N ARG A 22 16.47 9.22 11.31
CA ARG A 22 15.46 10.09 11.90
C ARG A 22 15.65 11.53 11.45
N GLU A 23 14.97 11.96 10.40
CA GLU A 23 14.73 13.38 10.16
C GLU A 23 13.37 13.77 10.74
N ILE A 24 13.41 14.33 11.95
CA ILE A 24 12.26 15.02 12.54
C ILE A 24 12.13 16.34 11.77
N VAL A 25 11.24 16.40 10.79
CA VAL A 25 10.94 17.65 10.07
C VAL A 25 9.69 18.28 10.66
N PRO A 26 9.77 19.47 11.28
CA PRO A 26 8.61 20.22 11.72
C PRO A 26 8.17 21.15 10.59
N ASP A 27 7.29 20.71 9.69
CA ASP A 27 6.40 21.64 8.99
C ASP A 27 5.18 20.97 8.33
N LEU A 28 4.02 21.60 8.48
CA LEU A 28 2.67 21.09 8.23
C LEU A 28 2.27 20.94 6.75
N SER A 29 3.21 20.85 5.80
CA SER A 29 2.90 20.73 4.37
C SER A 29 3.81 19.82 3.55
N ASN A 30 4.81 19.17 4.16
CA ASN A 30 5.79 18.34 3.45
C ASN A 30 5.61 16.86 3.82
N ARG A 31 4.53 16.24 3.33
CA ARG A 31 4.44 14.80 3.34
C ARG A 31 5.59 14.27 2.46
N PRO A 32 6.52 13.43 2.98
CA PRO A 32 7.70 13.07 2.20
C PRO A 32 7.27 12.39 0.91
N ASP A 33 7.88 12.72 -0.24
CA ASP A 33 7.57 12.10 -1.54
C ASP A 33 7.62 10.56 -1.48
N LYS A 34 8.46 10.02 -0.58
CA LYS A 34 8.53 8.59 -0.29
C LYS A 34 7.20 7.99 0.20
N HIS A 35 6.40 8.73 0.98
CA HIS A 35 5.09 8.27 1.45
C HIS A 35 4.11 8.11 0.29
N LEU A 36 4.09 9.06 -0.65
CA LEU A 36 3.30 8.93 -1.89
C LEU A 36 3.75 7.74 -2.73
N GLN A 37 5.05 7.47 -2.81
CA GLN A 37 5.58 6.29 -3.51
C GLN A 37 5.11 4.98 -2.84
N TYR A 38 5.12 4.92 -1.51
CA TYR A 38 4.66 3.74 -0.77
C TYR A 38 3.16 3.48 -0.92
N GLU A 39 2.35 4.54 -0.88
CA GLU A 39 0.90 4.45 -1.10
C GLU A 39 0.58 3.97 -2.51
N ARG A 40 1.29 4.53 -3.49
CA ARG A 40 1.13 4.14 -4.88
C ARG A 40 1.56 2.70 -5.11
N ALA A 41 2.71 2.28 -4.59
CA ALA A 41 3.20 0.91 -4.71
C ALA A 41 2.23 -0.09 -4.06
N ALA A 42 1.67 0.26 -2.89
CA ALA A 42 0.66 -0.55 -2.22
C ALA A 42 -0.61 -0.72 -3.10
N LEU A 43 -1.05 0.35 -3.75
CA LEU A 43 -2.23 0.31 -4.62
C LEU A 43 -1.97 -0.45 -5.93
N GLU A 44 -0.82 -0.24 -6.57
CA GLU A 44 -0.40 -0.97 -7.77
C GLU A 44 -0.28 -2.48 -7.50
N GLU A 45 0.27 -2.86 -6.35
CA GLU A 45 0.36 -4.26 -5.92
C GLU A 45 -1.02 -4.87 -5.69
N ALA A 46 -1.93 -4.13 -5.03
CA ALA A 46 -3.30 -4.57 -4.80
C ALA A 46 -4.06 -4.79 -6.12
N PHE A 47 -3.83 -3.94 -7.12
CA PHE A 47 -4.41 -4.12 -8.46
C PHE A 47 -3.86 -5.34 -9.17
N ARG A 48 -2.53 -5.52 -9.20
CA ARG A 48 -1.92 -6.70 -9.80
C ARG A 48 -2.48 -8.00 -9.18
N MET A 49 -2.62 -8.04 -7.86
CA MET A 49 -3.19 -9.20 -7.18
C MET A 49 -4.66 -9.43 -7.51
N ALA A 50 -5.45 -8.37 -7.62
CA ALA A 50 -6.86 -8.50 -7.99
C ALA A 50 -7.03 -8.99 -9.44
N GLU A 51 -6.14 -8.60 -10.35
CA GLU A 51 -6.10 -9.14 -11.72
C GLU A 51 -5.68 -10.62 -11.75
N GLU A 52 -4.71 -11.02 -10.93
CA GLU A 52 -4.25 -12.41 -10.83
C GLU A 52 -5.27 -13.33 -10.14
N PHE A 53 -6.03 -12.80 -9.18
CA PHE A 53 -6.98 -13.54 -8.34
C PHE A 53 -8.36 -12.85 -8.31
N PRO A 54 -9.11 -12.88 -9.44
CA PRO A 54 -10.44 -12.27 -9.50
C PRO A 54 -11.39 -12.97 -8.52
N GLY A 55 -12.11 -12.18 -7.73
CA GLY A 55 -12.99 -12.63 -6.64
C GLY A 55 -12.37 -12.57 -5.24
N ASP A 56 -11.05 -12.41 -5.13
CA ASP A 56 -10.32 -12.29 -3.86
C ASP A 56 -10.05 -10.81 -3.49
N GLU A 57 -10.61 -9.83 -4.20
CA GLU A 57 -10.46 -8.39 -3.97
C GLU A 57 -10.74 -7.99 -2.50
N PRO A 58 -11.78 -8.51 -1.82
CA PRO A 58 -12.01 -8.18 -0.41
C PRO A 58 -10.85 -8.64 0.50
N GLN A 59 -10.27 -9.80 0.20
CA GLN A 59 -9.18 -10.36 1.01
C GLN A 59 -7.87 -9.63 0.74
N ILE A 60 -7.54 -9.38 -0.52
CA ILE A 60 -6.38 -8.60 -0.95
C ILE A 60 -6.43 -7.22 -0.27
N TRP A 61 -7.58 -6.56 -0.37
CA TRP A 61 -7.78 -5.25 0.24
C TRP A 61 -7.61 -5.26 1.76
N ARG A 62 -8.17 -6.27 2.44
CA ARG A 62 -8.05 -6.41 3.90
C ARG A 62 -6.59 -6.54 4.33
N VAL A 63 -5.82 -7.37 3.64
CA VAL A 63 -4.39 -7.59 3.94
C VAL A 63 -3.59 -6.28 3.75
N MET A 64 -3.88 -5.53 2.69
CA MET A 64 -3.24 -4.23 2.45
C MET A 64 -3.60 -3.20 3.53
N ALA A 65 -4.86 -3.14 3.94
CA ALA A 65 -5.32 -2.26 5.02
C ALA A 65 -4.67 -2.60 6.37
N GLU A 66 -4.53 -3.88 6.70
CA GLU A 66 -3.85 -4.33 7.91
C GLU A 66 -2.37 -3.93 7.91
N LEU A 67 -1.68 -4.09 6.78
CA LEU A 67 -0.27 -3.72 6.64
C LEU A 67 -0.04 -2.21 6.77
N ILE A 68 -0.84 -1.39 6.08
CA ILE A 68 -0.77 0.07 6.20
C ILE A 68 -1.09 0.51 7.63
N THR A 69 -2.03 -0.14 8.30
CA THR A 69 -2.37 0.15 9.71
C THR A 69 -1.19 -0.12 10.64
N ALA A 70 -0.50 -1.25 10.48
CA ALA A 70 0.69 -1.58 11.27
C ALA A 70 1.81 -0.55 11.05
N MET A 71 2.07 -0.19 9.80
CA MET A 71 3.08 0.80 9.43
C MET A 71 2.75 2.20 9.96
N ASN A 72 1.49 2.59 9.92
CA ASN A 72 1.03 3.86 10.50
C ASN A 72 1.21 3.89 12.02
N ALA A 73 1.12 2.76 12.71
CA ALA A 73 1.42 2.72 14.13
C ALA A 73 2.91 3.03 14.41
N GLU A 74 3.82 2.51 13.59
CA GLU A 74 5.26 2.81 13.68
C GLU A 74 5.57 4.27 13.33
N LEU A 75 5.00 4.79 12.24
CA LEU A 75 5.15 6.19 11.83
C LEU A 75 4.64 7.14 12.90
N ARG A 76 3.47 6.85 13.49
CA ARG A 76 2.90 7.65 14.58
C ARG A 76 3.80 7.63 15.82
N ALA A 77 4.38 6.48 16.18
CA ALA A 77 5.33 6.38 17.28
C ALA A 77 6.61 7.20 17.02
N GLY A 78 7.02 7.35 15.76
CA GLY A 78 8.14 8.18 15.32
C GLY A 78 7.82 9.66 15.09
N GLY A 79 6.56 10.09 15.26
CA GLY A 79 6.12 11.45 14.96
C GLY A 79 6.07 11.79 13.46
N ALA A 80 6.07 10.78 12.59
CA ALA A 80 5.98 10.93 11.14
C ALA A 80 4.52 10.95 10.65
N HIS A 81 4.32 11.39 9.41
CA HIS A 81 3.01 11.37 8.77
C HIS A 81 2.56 9.94 8.46
N GLU A 82 1.31 9.62 8.77
CA GLU A 82 0.70 8.34 8.39
C GLU A 82 0.54 8.24 6.87
N LEU A 83 0.60 7.02 6.36
CA LEU A 83 0.21 6.64 5.02
C LEU A 83 -1.31 6.60 4.88
N LYS A 84 -1.78 6.86 3.67
CA LYS A 84 -3.18 6.86 3.29
C LYS A 84 -3.45 5.67 2.41
N LEU A 85 -4.59 5.07 2.64
CA LEU A 85 -5.15 4.04 1.79
C LEU A 85 -6.53 4.53 1.37
N VAL A 86 -6.91 4.35 0.11
CA VAL A 86 -8.29 4.65 -0.36
C VAL A 86 -9.28 3.77 0.40
N ASP A 87 -10.59 3.97 0.31
CA ASP A 87 -11.53 2.99 0.88
C ASP A 87 -11.77 1.83 -0.10
N TYR A 88 -12.33 0.72 0.42
CA TYR A 88 -12.57 -0.48 -0.40
C TYR A 88 -13.47 -0.22 -1.61
N ARG A 89 -14.48 0.66 -1.51
CA ARG A 89 -15.35 0.95 -2.65
C ARG A 89 -14.59 1.73 -3.72
N THR A 90 -13.75 2.67 -3.31
CA THR A 90 -12.87 3.40 -4.23
C THR A 90 -11.87 2.45 -4.90
N PHE A 91 -11.31 1.48 -4.17
CA PHE A 91 -10.46 0.43 -4.75
C PHE A 91 -11.18 -0.38 -5.83
N LEU A 92 -12.40 -0.86 -5.56
CA LEU A 92 -13.20 -1.58 -6.56
C LEU A 92 -13.54 -0.71 -7.77
N ALA A 93 -13.88 0.56 -7.57
CA ALA A 93 -14.18 1.49 -8.66
C ALA A 93 -12.95 1.71 -9.57
N LEU A 94 -11.74 1.75 -8.99
CA LEU A 94 -10.51 1.89 -9.75
C LEU A 94 -10.16 0.62 -10.54
N LEU A 95 -10.46 -0.56 -9.99
CA LEU A 95 -10.33 -1.84 -10.70
C LEU A 95 -11.28 -1.92 -11.91
N ASP A 96 -12.52 -1.51 -11.73
CA ASP A 96 -13.54 -1.52 -12.79
C ASP A 96 -13.18 -0.52 -13.91
N ALA A 97 -12.71 0.69 -13.54
CA ALA A 97 -12.22 1.69 -14.49
C ALA A 97 -10.96 1.25 -15.26
N GLY A 98 -10.11 0.40 -14.67
CA GLY A 98 -8.97 -0.22 -15.35
C GLY A 98 -9.36 -1.37 -16.29
N SER A 99 -10.59 -1.87 -16.17
CA SER A 99 -11.14 -2.99 -16.95
C SER A 99 -11.88 -2.55 -18.21
N GLU A 100 -12.11 -1.24 -18.41
CA GLU A 100 -12.66 -0.73 -19.67
C GLU A 100 -11.65 -0.95 -20.81
N PRO A 101 -11.97 -1.77 -21.83
CA PRO A 101 -11.17 -1.77 -23.04
C PRO A 101 -11.26 -0.37 -23.66
N PHE A 102 -10.11 0.23 -23.97
CA PHE A 102 -10.06 1.32 -24.94
C PHE A 102 -10.52 0.76 -26.29
N ASP A 103 -11.82 0.70 -26.52
CA ASP A 103 -12.38 0.50 -27.86
C ASP A 103 -12.13 1.79 -28.65
N ALA A 104 -11.07 1.77 -29.47
CA ALA A 104 -10.79 2.76 -30.50
C ALA A 104 -10.36 2.08 -31.81
#